data_AF-A0A6M0HMT6-F1
#
_entry.id   AF-A0A6M0HMT6-F1
#
_cell.length_a   1.000
_cell.length_b   1.000
_cell.length_c   1.000
_cell.angle_alpha   90.00
_cell.angle_beta   90.00
_cell.angle_gamma   90.00
#
_symmetry.space_group_name_H-M   'P 1'
#
loop_
_entity.id
_entity.type
_entity.pdbx_description
1 polymer ?
#
loop_
_entity_poly.entity_id
_entity_poly.type
_entity_poly.pdbx_seq_one_letter_code
_entity_poly.pdbx_strand_id
1 'polypeptide(L)' 'MTDETRTKAPRRRITLDSQLMSYWEREAKRLDALAANAKWRWVSRRYARKAARARAQGARSTLREAARGTPSA' A
#
# COMPACT_ATOMS: atom_id res chain seq x y z
N MET A 1 -28.92 19.22 28.69
CA MET A 1 -28.60 17.80 28.95
C MET A 1 -28.01 17.28 27.64
N THR A 2 -26.68 17.25 27.55
CA THR A 2 -25.91 17.25 26.30
C THR A 2 -25.84 15.86 25.66
N ASP A 3 -26.28 15.80 24.41
CA ASP A 3 -26.02 14.71 23.47
C ASP A 3 -24.61 14.88 22.89
N GLU A 4 -23.63 14.10 23.37
CA GLU A 4 -22.33 13.97 22.69
C GLU A 4 -21.75 12.58 22.90
N THR A 5 -22.46 11.54 22.44
CA THR A 5 -21.78 10.26 22.17
C THR A 5 -21.08 10.34 20.81
N ARG A 6 -20.09 11.23 20.71
CA ARG A 6 -19.16 11.27 19.58
C ARG A 6 -18.35 9.97 19.62
N THR A 7 -18.89 8.92 18.99
CA THR A 7 -18.27 7.61 18.88
C THR A 7 -16.93 7.81 18.20
N LYS A 8 -15.86 7.88 19.00
CA LYS A 8 -14.51 8.12 18.51
C LYS A 8 -14.13 6.86 17.74
N ALA A 9 -14.22 6.91 16.41
CA ALA A 9 -13.87 5.80 15.54
C ALA A 9 -12.54 5.20 16.04
N PRO A 10 -12.47 3.87 16.27
CA PRO A 10 -11.29 3.26 16.84
C PRO A 10 -10.10 3.62 15.95
N ARG A 11 -9.11 4.30 16.55
CA ARG A 11 -7.88 4.67 15.84
C ARG A 11 -7.22 3.38 15.38
N ARG A 12 -7.26 3.11 14.07
CA ARG A 12 -6.58 1.96 13.47
C ARG A 12 -5.13 1.98 13.95
N ARG A 13 -4.72 0.91 14.63
CA ARG A 13 -3.35 0.74 15.10
C ARG A 13 -2.44 0.79 13.87
N ILE A 14 -1.47 1.72 13.86
CA ILE A 14 -0.52 1.82 12.76
C ILE A 14 0.47 0.66 12.92
N THR A 15 0.40 -0.31 12.02
CA THR A 15 1.33 -1.44 11.94
C THR A 15 2.41 -1.17 10.90
N LEU A 16 3.53 -1.88 10.97
CA LEU A 16 4.57 -1.80 9.93
C LEU A 16 4.02 -2.19 8.55
N ASP A 17 3.23 -3.26 8.46
CA ASP A 17 2.70 -3.68 7.16
C ASP A 17 1.66 -2.69 6.62
N SER A 18 0.87 -2.01 7.47
CA SER A 18 -0.01 -0.91 7.03
C SER A 18 0.78 0.26 6.42
N GLN A 19 1.96 0.57 6.97
CA GLN A 19 2.87 1.57 6.41
C GLN A 19 3.48 1.09 5.09
N LEU A 20 3.87 -0.19 5.02
CA LEU A 20 4.40 -0.81 3.80
C LEU A 20 3.35 -0.87 2.69
N MET A 21 2.07 -1.12 2.98
CA MET A 21 0.99 -1.07 1.99
C MET A 21 0.94 0.30 1.30
N SER A 22 0.84 1.37 2.09
CA SER A 22 0.81 2.75 1.59
C SER A 22 2.10 3.16 0.88
N TYR A 23 3.25 2.64 1.34
CA TYR A 23 4.53 2.86 0.67
C TYR A 23 4.57 2.19 -0.70
N TRP A 24 4.26 0.89 -0.78
CA TRP A 24 4.31 0.13 -2.03
C TRP A 24 3.31 0.62 -3.05
N GLU A 25 2.14 1.10 -2.63
CA GLU A 25 1.17 1.74 -3.52
C GLU A 25 1.73 3.03 -4.13
N ARG A 26 2.28 3.93 -3.29
CA ARG A 26 2.91 5.18 -3.77
C ARG A 26 4.08 4.88 -4.70
N GLU A 27 4.92 3.90 -4.37
CA GLU A 27 6.07 3.52 -5.18
C GLU A 27 5.63 2.93 -6.53
N ALA A 28 4.57 2.12 -6.56
CA ALA A 28 4.01 1.62 -7.82
C ALA A 28 3.56 2.78 -8.72
N LYS A 29 2.80 3.75 -8.20
CA LYS A 29 2.36 4.94 -8.94
C LYS A 29 3.53 5.79 -9.44
N ARG A 30 4.56 5.98 -8.59
CA ARG A 30 5.79 6.69 -8.97
C ARG A 30 6.50 6.01 -10.13
N LEU A 31 6.60 4.69 -10.09
CA LEU A 31 7.25 3.90 -11.14
C LEU A 31 6.44 3.88 -12.43
N ASP A 32 5.11 3.85 -12.36
CA ASP A 32 4.24 4.01 -13.52
C ASP A 32 4.44 5.37 -14.19
N ALA A 33 4.52 6.44 -13.41
CA ALA A 33 4.80 7.78 -13.92
C ALA A 33 6.18 7.85 -14.61
N LEU A 34 7.21 7.23 -14.01
CA LEU A 34 8.53 7.13 -14.65
C LEU A 34 8.50 6.30 -15.93
N ALA A 35 7.70 5.24 -15.99
CA ALA A 35 7.54 4.41 -17.18
C ALA A 35 6.86 5.18 -18.32
N ALA A 36 5.84 5.99 -18.00
CA ALA A 36 5.11 6.81 -18.96
C ALA A 36 5.97 7.94 -19.54
N ASN A 37 6.85 8.54 -18.73
CA ASN A 37 7.74 9.64 -19.14
C ASN A 37 9.08 9.17 -19.75
N ALA A 38 9.32 7.86 -19.84
CA ALA A 38 10.60 7.34 -20.31
C ALA A 38 10.74 7.51 -21.84
N LYS A 39 11.83 8.16 -22.27
CA LYS A 39 12.18 8.35 -23.69
C LYS A 39 12.42 7.04 -24.46
N TRP A 40 12.92 6.02 -23.77
CA TRP A 40 13.31 4.75 -24.39
C TRP A 40 12.41 3.61 -23.96
N ARG A 41 11.91 2.82 -24.92
CA ARG A 41 11.00 1.69 -24.67
C ARG A 41 11.58 0.65 -23.69
N TRP A 42 12.89 0.43 -23.66
CA TRP A 42 13.51 -0.51 -22.72
C TRP A 42 13.56 0.05 -21.28
N VAL A 43 13.72 1.37 -21.12
CA VAL A 43 13.64 2.06 -19.81
C VAL A 43 12.20 2.01 -19.28
N SER A 44 11.22 2.33 -20.14
CA SER A 44 9.79 2.23 -19.80
C SER A 44 9.44 0.82 -19.29
N ARG A 45 9.86 -0.22 -20.03
CA ARG A 45 9.67 -1.63 -19.63
C ARG A 45 10.35 -1.96 -18.30
N ARG A 46 11.53 -1.41 -18.02
CA ARG A 46 12.22 -1.61 -16.74
C ARG A 46 11.41 -1.03 -15.58
N TYR A 47 10.90 0.18 -15.71
CA TYR A 47 10.06 0.81 -14.69
C TYR A 47 8.72 0.09 -14.51
N ALA A 48 8.07 -0.33 -15.59
CA ALA A 48 6.84 -1.11 -15.52
C ALA A 48 7.03 -2.43 -14.74
N ARG A 49 8.15 -3.14 -14.96
CA ARG A 49 8.49 -4.35 -14.17
C ARG A 49 8.70 -4.03 -12.69
N LYS A 50 9.33 -2.89 -12.37
CA LYS A 50 9.49 -2.45 -10.98
C LYS A 50 8.13 -2.11 -10.36
N ALA A 51 7.25 -1.43 -11.08
CA ALA A 51 5.90 -1.12 -10.60
C ALA A 51 5.12 -2.40 -10.29
N ALA A 52 5.19 -3.41 -11.17
CA ALA A 52 4.59 -4.71 -10.92
C ALA A 52 5.13 -5.39 -9.64
N ARG A 53 6.45 -5.32 -9.40
CA ARG A 53 7.06 -5.83 -8.16
C ARG A 53 6.59 -5.06 -6.93
N ALA A 54 6.47 -3.74 -7.00
CA ALA A 54 5.95 -2.92 -5.92
C ALA A 54 4.52 -3.33 -5.57
N ARG A 55 3.64 -3.51 -6.57
CA ARG A 55 2.27 -4.02 -6.36
C ARG A 55 2.27 -5.39 -5.69
N ALA A 56 3.13 -6.30 -6.11
CA ALA A 56 3.24 -7.63 -5.50
C ALA A 56 3.67 -7.58 -4.03
N GLN A 57 4.58 -6.65 -3.67
CA GLN A 57 4.98 -6.45 -2.27
C GLN A 57 3.86 -5.81 -1.44
N GLY A 58 3.13 -4.83 -1.99
CA GLY A 58 1.94 -4.27 -1.36
C GLY A 58 0.90 -5.35 -1.05
N ALA A 59 0.60 -6.22 -2.02
CA ALA A 59 -0.32 -7.35 -1.83
C ALA A 59 0.14 -8.30 -0.70
N ARG A 60 1.44 -8.60 -0.62
CA ARG A 60 2.00 -9.41 0.49
C ARG A 60 1.83 -8.73 1.85
N SER A 61 2.05 -7.42 1.93
CA SER A 61 1.80 -6.65 3.16
C SER A 61 0.32 -6.68 3.55
N THR A 62 -0.60 -6.56 2.59
CA THR A 62 -2.05 -6.70 2.83
C THR A 62 -2.41 -8.06 3.41
N LEU A 63 -1.85 -9.15 2.86
CA LEU A 63 -2.08 -10.50 3.37
C LEU A 63 -1.56 -10.66 4.81
N ARG A 64 -0.38 -10.08 5.12
CA ARG A 64 0.14 -10.09 6.50
C ARG A 64 -0.72 -9.29 7.47
N GLU A 65 -1.24 -8.13 7.06
CA GLU A 65 -2.18 -7.36 7.88
C GLU A 65 -3.49 -8.08 8.11
N ALA A 66 -4.06 -8.73 7.09
CA ALA A 66 -5.27 -9.52 7.23
C ALA A 66 -5.07 -10.69 8.22
N ALA A 67 -3.91 -11.34 8.18
CA ALA A 67 -3.56 -12.38 9.15
C ALA A 67 -3.48 -11.87 10.60
N ARG A 68 -3.04 -10.62 10.83
CA ARG A 68 -3.04 -10.01 12.19
C ARG A 68 -4.44 -9.72 12.72
N GLY A 69 -5.40 -9.44 11.84
CA GLY A 69 -6.80 -9.17 12.20
C GLY A 69 -7.61 -10.42 12.52
N THR A 70 -7.05 -11.61 12.29
CA THR A 70 -7.67 -12.88 12.65
C THR A 70 -7.09 -13.29 14.01
N PRO A 71 -7.85 -13.26 15.12
CA PRO A 71 -7.36 -13.87 16.35
C PRO A 71 -7.10 -15.35 16.04
N SER A 72 -5.93 -15.86 16.44
CA SER A 72 -5.75 -17.31 16.54
C SER A 72 -6.91 -17.83 17.39
N ALA A 73 -7.67 -18.77 16.83
CA ALA A 73 -8.54 -19.62 17.63
C ALA A 73 -7.71 -20.43 18.63
#